data_AF-A0A4R4X9D8-F1
#
_entry.id   AF-A0A4R4X9D8-F1
#
_cell.length_a   1.000
_cell.length_b   1.000
_cell.length_c   1.000
_cell.angle_alpha   90.00
_cell.angle_beta   90.00
_cell.angle_gamma   90.00
#
_symmetry.space_group_name_H-M   'P 1'
#
loop_
_entity.id
_entity.type
_entity.pdbx_description
1 polymer ?
#
loop_
_entity_poly.entity_id
_entity_poly.type
_entity_poly.pdbx_seq_one_letter_code
_entity_poly.pdbx_strand_id
1 'polypeptide(L)' 'PNPHLGFGGPGPHFCLGAHLARREITVMFRELLRRMPHIEGGTPDRLHSSFINGIKHLECTF' A
#
# COMPACT_ATOMS: atom_id res chain seq x y z
N PRO A 1 10.92 -14.87 1.19
CA PRO A 1 10.81 -13.68 0.32
C PRO A 1 9.65 -13.87 -0.67
N ASN A 2 8.77 -12.86 -0.80
CA ASN A 2 7.62 -12.91 -1.71
C ASN A 2 8.11 -12.57 -3.14
N PRO A 3 8.06 -13.49 -4.13
CA PRO A 3 8.52 -13.24 -5.50
C PRO A 3 7.48 -12.42 -6.29
N HIS A 4 7.12 -11.23 -5.79
CA HIS A 4 6.14 -10.34 -6.41
C HIS A 4 6.80 -9.38 -7.42
N LEU A 5 6.03 -8.98 -8.43
CA LEU A 5 6.46 -8.02 -9.47
C LEU A 5 5.96 -6.58 -9.22
N GLY A 6 5.51 -6.29 -8.00
CA GLY A 6 4.93 -4.97 -7.66
C GLY A 6 5.87 -3.77 -7.82
N PHE A 7 7.19 -3.98 -7.89
CA PHE A 7 8.19 -2.94 -8.15
C PHE A 7 8.80 -3.04 -9.57
N GLY A 8 8.13 -3.77 -10.47
CA GLY A 8 8.66 -4.16 -11.77
C GLY A 8 9.52 -5.42 -11.71
N GLY A 9 9.84 -5.96 -12.88
CA GLY A 9 10.78 -7.07 -13.03
C GLY A 9 12.24 -6.62 -12.82
N PRO A 10 13.17 -7.58 -12.70
CA PRO A 10 14.61 -7.26 -12.71
C PRO A 10 14.98 -6.48 -13.98
N GLY A 11 15.78 -5.44 -13.85
CA GLY A 11 16.24 -4.67 -15.00
C GLY A 11 16.50 -3.18 -14.71
N PRO A 12 16.87 -2.40 -15.74
CA PRO A 12 17.26 -0.99 -15.60
C PRO A 12 16.12 -0.07 -15.15
N HIS A 13 14.87 -0.53 -15.26
CA HIS A 13 13.68 0.21 -14.84
C HIS A 13 13.05 -0.35 -13.55
N PHE A 14 13.79 -1.16 -12.79
CA PHE A 14 13.35 -1.56 -11.45
C PHE A 14 13.04 -0.30 -10.62
N CYS A 15 11.94 -0.34 -9.86
CA CYS A 15 11.45 0.85 -9.16
C CYS A 15 12.54 1.44 -8.24
N LEU A 16 13.03 2.63 -8.60
CA LEU A 16 14.03 3.37 -7.83
C LEU A 16 13.59 3.60 -6.38
N GLY A 17 12.28 3.81 -6.17
CA GLY A 17 11.67 4.06 -4.87
C GLY A 17 11.39 2.81 -4.03
N ALA A 18 11.70 1.59 -4.50
CA ALA A 18 11.28 0.36 -3.83
C ALA A 18 11.76 0.22 -2.39
N HIS A 19 12.93 0.77 -2.05
CA HIS A 19 13.42 0.77 -0.68
C HIS A 19 12.67 1.78 0.20
N LEU A 20 12.43 2.99 -0.32
CA LEU A 20 11.70 4.03 0.39
C LEU A 20 10.24 3.59 0.65
N ALA A 21 9.53 3.13 -0.38
CA ALA A 21 8.14 2.69 -0.26
C ALA A 21 7.97 1.58 0.80
N ARG A 22 8.91 0.63 0.86
CA ARG A 22 8.91 -0.40 1.92
C ARG A 22 9.09 0.20 3.32
N ARG A 23 9.94 1.21 3.47
CA ARG A 23 10.13 1.87 4.78
C ARG A 23 8.90 2.68 5.17
N GLU A 24 8.32 3.43 4.24
CA GLU A 24 7.12 4.23 4.47
C GLU A 24 5.94 3.37 4.91
N ILE A 25 5.62 2.30 4.17
CA ILE A 25 4.49 1.43 4.50
C ILE A 25 4.69 0.71 5.85
N THR A 26 5.93 0.33 6.16
CA THR A 26 6.28 -0.28 7.45
C THR A 26 6.02 0.70 8.60
N VAL A 27 6.49 1.94 8.48
CA VAL A 27 6.30 2.97 9.51
C VAL A 27 4.83 3.35 9.64
N MET A 28 4.13 3.53 8.52
CA MET A 28 2.72 3.87 8.48
C MET A 28 1.88 2.85 9.23
N PHE A 29 1.97 1.55 8.88
CA PHE A 29 1.18 0.52 9.56
C PHE A 29 1.56 0.34 11.02
N ARG A 30 2.86 0.44 11.35
CA ARG A 30 3.29 0.36 12.76
C ARG A 30 2.65 1.46 13.60
N GLU A 31 2.71 2.71 13.16
CA GLU A 31 2.13 3.83 13.92
C GLU A 31 0.61 3.81 13.92
N LEU A 32 -0.01 3.43 12.79
CA LEU A 32 -1.46 3.30 12.69
C LEU A 32 -1.99 2.28 13.69
N LEU A 33 -1.47 1.06 13.68
CA LEU A 33 -1.92 -0.02 14.56
C LEU A 33 -1.58 0.23 16.03
N ARG A 34 -0.54 1.02 16.32
CA ARG A 34 -0.21 1.45 17.69
C ARG A 34 -1.21 2.47 18.24
N ARG A 35 -1.67 3.40 17.40
CA ARG A 35 -2.56 4.51 17.83
C ARG A 35 -4.05 4.16 17.71
N MET A 36 -4.40 3.30 16.77
CA MET A 36 -5.77 2.93 16.41
C MET A 36 -5.86 1.39 16.31
N PRO A 37 -5.74 0.67 17.44
CA PRO A 37 -5.61 -0.79 17.45
C PRO A 37 -6.89 -1.51 17.00
N HIS A 38 -8.02 -0.82 16.99
CA HIS A 38 -9.33 -1.33 16.58
C HIS A 38 -9.81 -0.72 15.27
N ILE A 39 -8.89 -0.20 14.44
CA ILE A 39 -9.25 0.34 13.14
C ILE A 39 -9.81 -0.77 12.24
N GLU A 40 -10.99 -0.54 11.69
CA GLU A 40 -11.65 -1.43 10.72
C GLU A 40 -11.91 -0.66 9.42
N GLY A 41 -11.55 -1.28 8.29
CA GLY A 41 -11.82 -0.72 6.96
C GLY A 41 -13.15 -1.26 6.41
N GLY A 42 -13.97 -0.35 5.88
CA GLY A 42 -15.23 -0.67 5.20
C GLY A 42 -15.03 -1.23 3.79
N THR A 43 -16.10 -1.20 2.99
CA THR A 43 -16.03 -1.62 1.58
C THR A 43 -15.29 -0.55 0.76
N PRO A 44 -14.22 -0.91 0.02
CA PRO A 44 -13.46 0.07 -0.76
C PRO A 44 -14.20 0.50 -2.03
N ASP A 45 -14.24 1.81 -2.28
CA ASP A 45 -14.53 2.35 -3.60
C ASP A 45 -13.25 2.34 -4.44
N ARG A 46 -13.25 1.60 -5.56
CA ARG A 46 -12.06 1.39 -6.37
C ARG A 46 -11.80 2.55 -7.31
N LEU A 47 -10.52 2.86 -7.49
CA LEU A 47 -10.13 3.83 -8.51
C LEU A 47 -10.46 3.29 -9.89
N HIS A 48 -11.25 4.02 -10.67
CA HIS A 48 -11.53 3.69 -12.06
C HIS A 48 -10.29 3.94 -12.94
N SER A 49 -9.45 2.91 -13.08
CA SER A 49 -8.21 2.95 -13.85
C SER A 49 -7.88 1.58 -14.43
N SER A 50 -7.41 1.55 -15.68
CA SER A 50 -6.87 0.34 -16.31
C SER A 50 -5.40 0.09 -15.97
N PHE A 51 -4.74 1.01 -15.25
CA PHE A 51 -3.32 0.94 -14.94
C PHE A 51 -3.05 0.87 -13.43
N ILE A 52 -3.72 1.72 -12.63
CA ILE A 52 -3.51 1.81 -11.19
C ILE A 52 -4.56 0.98 -10.45
N ASN A 53 -4.12 -0.07 -9.76
CA ASN A 53 -4.96 -0.81 -8.81
C ASN A 53 -5.08 -0.03 -7.48
N GLY A 54 -5.88 1.03 -7.49
CA GLY A 54 -6.06 1.94 -6.36
C GLY A 54 -7.40 1.80 -5.65
N ILE A 55 -7.45 2.26 -4.40
CA ILE A 55 -8.69 2.54 -3.67
C ILE A 55 -8.86 4.06 -3.68
N LYS A 56 -10.00 4.54 -4.21
CA LYS A 56 -10.32 5.96 -4.30
C LYS A 56 -10.86 6.49 -2.97
N HIS A 57 -11.74 5.73 -2.33
CA HIS A 57 -12.28 6.02 -1.00
C HIS A 57 -12.35 4.74 -0.16
N LEU A 58 -12.04 4.86 1.13
CA LEU A 58 -12.20 3.81 2.12
C LEU A 58 -12.65 4.45 3.43
N GLU A 59 -13.88 4.16 3.82
CA GLU A 59 -14.38 4.55 5.14
C GLU A 59 -13.75 3.64 6.20
N CYS A 60 -13.37 4.21 7.34
CA CYS A 60 -12.79 3.47 8.46
C CYS A 60 -13.46 3.87 9.78
N THR A 61 -13.61 2.91 10.68
CA THR A 61 -13.97 3.09 12.09
C THR A 61 -12.75 2.77 12.96
N PHE A 62 -12.58 3.38 14.15
CA PHE A 62 -11.38 3.19 14.98
C PHE A 62 -11.58 3.54 16.46
#